data_AF-A0A249P4H5-F1
#
_entry.id   AF-A0A249P4H5-F1
#
_cell.length_a   1.000
_cell.length_b   1.000
_cell.length_c   1.000
_cell.angle_alpha   90.00
_cell.angle_beta   90.00
_cell.angle_gamma   90.00
#
_symmetry.space_group_name_H-M   'P 1'
#
loop_
_entity.id
_entity.type
_entity.pdbx_description
1 polymer ?
#
loop_
_entity_poly.entity_id
_entity_poly.type
_entity_poly.pdbx_seq_one_letter_code
_entity_poly.pdbx_strand_id
1 'polypeptide(L)' 'MSKKLTIAAVVLVVGATFASAHTTFEAAEAQVGASHKAVLRVPHGCEGAD' A
#
# COMPACT_ATOMS: atom_id res chain seq x y z
N MET A 1 -7.32 -19.66 28.73
CA MET A 1 -6.30 -18.76 28.16
C MET A 1 -6.22 -18.86 26.63
N SER A 2 -6.34 -20.06 26.05
CA SER A 2 -6.01 -20.34 24.63
C SER A 2 -6.91 -19.69 23.58
N LYS A 3 -8.22 -19.57 23.83
CA LYS A 3 -9.20 -19.03 22.85
C LYS A 3 -9.06 -17.52 22.59
N LYS A 4 -8.69 -16.74 23.61
CA LYS A 4 -8.45 -15.29 23.48
C LYS A 4 -7.17 -15.02 22.69
N LEU A 5 -6.16 -15.85 22.92
CA LEU A 5 -4.88 -15.79 22.21
C LEU A 5 -5.05 -16.11 20.72
N THR A 6 -5.90 -17.09 20.38
CA THR A 6 -6.19 -17.42 18.98
C THR A 6 -6.91 -16.28 18.26
N ILE A 7 -7.89 -15.65 18.90
CA ILE A 7 -8.61 -14.51 18.30
C ILE A 7 -7.66 -13.32 18.09
N ALA A 8 -6.82 -13.01 19.08
CA ALA A 8 -5.84 -11.93 18.96
C ALA A 8 -4.83 -12.19 17.81
N ALA A 9 -4.36 -13.42 17.65
CA ALA A 9 -3.45 -13.79 16.57
C ALA A 9 -4.09 -13.63 15.18
N VAL A 10 -5.37 -14.00 15.03
CA VAL A 10 -6.11 -13.82 13.77
C VAL A 10 -6.25 -12.34 13.42
N VAL A 11 -6.60 -11.48 14.38
CA VAL A 11 -6.74 -10.04 14.16
C VAL A 11 -5.41 -9.41 13.72
N LEU A 12 -4.30 -9.83 14.32
CA LEU A 12 -2.97 -9.30 14.01
C LEU A 12 -2.49 -9.69 12.60
N VAL A 13 -2.80 -10.91 12.15
CA VAL A 13 -2.49 -11.37 10.78
C VAL A 13 -3.32 -10.61 9.74
N VAL A 14 -4.60 -10.36 10.02
CA VAL A 14 -5.50 -9.65 9.08
C VAL A 14 -5.24 -8.15 9.07
N GLY A 15 -4.88 -7.54 10.20
CA GLY A 15 -4.61 -6.10 10.32
C GLY A 15 -3.22 -5.66 9.88
N ALA A 16 -2.30 -6.59 9.62
CA ALA A 16 -0.94 -6.30 9.15
C ALA A 16 -0.85 -6.18 7.62
N THR A 17 -1.97 -6.20 6.89
CA THR A 17 -1.96 -5.96 5.44
C THR A 17 -1.56 -4.52 5.17
N PHE A 18 -0.30 -4.38 4.77
CA PHE A 18 0.44 -3.17 4.49
C PHE A 18 -0.40 -2.05 3.86
N ALA A 19 -0.50 -0.92 4.55
CA ALA A 19 -0.66 0.36 3.87
C ALA A 19 0.61 0.59 3.05
N SER A 20 0.59 0.21 1.78
CA SER A 20 1.62 0.62 0.84
C SER A 20 1.52 2.14 0.74
N ALA A 21 2.31 2.89 1.51
CA ALA A 21 2.24 4.35 1.56
C ALA A 21 3.26 5.01 0.61
N HIS A 22 4.00 4.21 -0.16
CA HIS A 22 4.98 4.72 -1.11
C HIS A 22 4.28 5.04 -2.44
N THR A 23 4.21 6.31 -2.78
CA THR A 23 3.78 6.76 -4.10
C THR A 23 4.75 6.23 -5.15
N THR A 24 4.23 5.65 -6.22
CA THR A 24 5.06 5.11 -7.31
C THR A 24 4.82 5.86 -8.61
N PHE A 25 5.81 5.90 -9.49
CA PHE A 25 5.56 6.31 -10.87
C PHE A 25 4.82 5.19 -11.60
N GLU A 26 3.88 5.58 -12.44
CA GLU A 26 3.17 4.65 -13.31
C GLU A 26 4.12 3.98 -14.31
N ALA A 27 5.02 4.78 -14.88
CA ALA A 27 6.11 4.31 -15.73
C ALA A 27 7.39 4.13 -14.90
N ALA A 28 8.06 2.99 -15.05
CA ALA A 28 9.27 2.67 -14.29
C ALA A 28 10.50 3.45 -14.75
N GLU A 29 10.50 3.93 -16.00
CA GLU A 29 11.64 4.53 -16.67
C GLU A 29 11.18 5.65 -17.62
N ALA A 30 12.08 6.62 -17.88
CA ALA A 30 11.83 7.73 -18.80
C ALA A 30 13.04 7.92 -19.73
N GLN A 31 12.77 8.40 -20.95
CA GLN A 31 13.81 8.62 -21.94
C GLN A 31 14.69 9.82 -21.56
N VAL A 32 16.01 9.63 -21.59
CA VAL A 32 16.99 10.68 -21.31
C VAL A 32 16.89 11.79 -22.36
N GLY A 33 16.88 13.04 -21.90
CA GLY A 33 16.87 14.23 -22.77
C GLY A 33 15.52 14.54 -23.41
N ALA A 34 14.44 13.84 -23.05
CA ALA A 34 13.08 14.12 -23.50
C ALA A 34 12.20 14.58 -22.34
N SER A 35 11.13 15.31 -22.66
CA SER A 35 10.09 15.63 -21.69
C SER A 35 9.20 14.40 -21.46
N HIS A 36 8.88 14.10 -20.20
CA HIS A 36 8.06 12.95 -19.84
C HIS A 36 6.87 13.37 -18.97
N LYS A 37 5.67 12.87 -19.31
CA LYS A 37 4.48 13.04 -18.48
C LYS A 37 4.51 12.01 -17.35
N ALA A 38 5.06 12.39 -16.20
CA ALA A 38 5.07 11.54 -15.04
C ALA A 38 3.68 11.45 -14.39
N VAL A 39 3.16 10.24 -14.23
CA VAL A 39 1.92 9.97 -13.48
C VAL A 39 2.32 9.30 -12.18
N LEU A 40 1.93 9.88 -11.04
CA LEU A 40 2.18 9.31 -9.72
C LEU A 40 0.94 8.52 -9.28
N ARG A 41 1.14 7.24 -8.98
CA ARG A 41 0.16 6.41 -8.29
C ARG A 41 0.30 6.71 -6.80
N VAL A 42 -0.71 7.33 -6.22
CA VAL A 42 -0.77 7.61 -4.78
C VAL A 42 -1.63 6.54 -4.13
N PRO A 43 -1.02 5.55 -3.45
CA PRO A 43 -1.78 4.55 -2.75
C PRO A 43 -2.41 5.16 -1.49
N HIS A 44 -3.67 4.83 -1.29
CA HIS A 44 -4.43 5.10 -0.07
C HIS A 44 -4.59 3.75 0.65
N GLY A 45 -4.48 3.77 1.98
CA GLY A 45 -4.65 2.57 2.80
C GLY A 45 -6.10 2.09 2.83
N CYS A 46 -6.48 1.35 3.87
CA CYS A 46 -7.84 0.83 4.07
C CYS A 46 -8.95 1.90 4.15
N GLU A 47 -8.63 3.20 4.14
CA GLU A 47 -9.57 4.33 4.16
C GLU A 47 -9.20 5.38 3.10
N GLY A 48 -9.06 4.98 1.84
CA GLY A 48 -9.44 5.90 0.74
C GLY A 48 -10.94 5.88 0.47
N ALA A 49 -11.72 5.48 1.48
CA ALA A 49 -13.14 5.27 1.41
C ALA A 49 -13.84 6.59 1.73
N ASP A 50 -14.68 6.99 0.80
CA ASP A 50 -15.87 7.78 1.07
C ASP A 50 -16.74 7.10 2.15
#